data_AF-A0A6B2T3H4-F1
#
_entry.id   AF-A0A6B2T3H4-F1
#
_cell.length_a   1.000
_cell.length_b   1.000
_cell.length_c   1.000
_cell.angle_alpha   90.00
_cell.angle_beta   90.00
_cell.angle_gamma   90.00
#
_symmetry.space_group_name_H-M   'P 1'
#
loop_
_entity.id
_entity.type
_entity.pdbx_description
1 polymer ?
#
loop_
_entity_poly.entity_id
_entity_poly.type
_entity_poly.pdbx_seq_one_letter_code
_entity_poly.pdbx_strand_id
1 'polypeptide(L)'
;TRVARERLAASLARTARGSKEPVSLLELGCARSTSALALDVAGVLAAEGPVVVIDGLPGSELSDSRRIPGDVTIVGGERAATVSHQVRRIGVGSVAPGTAWTDLQYLGGQAVLVVRAGHGSAAWLHTVARQLADQRIPVIGVVLIDPDPRDRTDGTLWDGLHTALRGPHERLPRQNGTGQPRTERPSVPAARVPYSDQEAR
;
A
#
# COMPACT_ATOMS: atom_id res chain seq x y z
N THR A 1 12.15 -13.29 -14.92
CA THR A 1 12.81 -13.03 -16.22
C THR A 1 12.81 -11.53 -16.51
N ARG A 2 13.64 -11.04 -17.44
CA ARG A 2 13.73 -9.60 -17.79
C ARG A 2 12.37 -9.00 -18.21
N VAL A 3 11.66 -9.66 -19.12
CA VAL A 3 10.33 -9.23 -19.61
C VAL A 3 9.30 -9.12 -18.47
N ALA A 4 9.35 -10.01 -17.47
CA ALA A 4 8.46 -9.91 -16.31
C ALA A 4 8.77 -8.68 -15.44
N ARG A 5 10.05 -8.35 -15.25
CA ARG A 5 10.49 -7.15 -14.52
C ARG A 5 10.09 -5.85 -15.25
N GLU A 6 10.24 -5.82 -16.57
CA GLU A 6 9.80 -4.69 -17.42
C GLU A 6 8.27 -4.49 -17.36
N ARG A 7 7.48 -5.59 -17.43
CA ARG A 7 6.02 -5.53 -17.26
C ARG A 7 5.59 -5.06 -15.86
N LEU A 8 6.26 -5.55 -14.81
CA LEU A 8 6.03 -5.12 -13.43
C LEU A 8 6.30 -3.62 -13.28
N ALA A 9 7.45 -3.14 -13.76
CA ALA A 9 7.81 -1.73 -13.70
C ALA A 9 6.80 -0.85 -14.44
N ALA A 10 6.37 -1.26 -15.64
CA ALA A 10 5.31 -0.56 -16.39
C ALA A 10 3.95 -0.58 -15.67
N SER A 11 3.64 -1.63 -14.90
CA SER A 11 2.42 -1.69 -14.07
C SER A 11 2.50 -0.75 -12.88
N LEU A 12 3.60 -0.77 -12.12
CA LEU A 12 3.83 0.14 -11.00
C LEU A 12 3.87 1.61 -11.46
N ALA A 13 4.45 1.90 -12.63
CA ALA A 13 4.40 3.23 -13.23
C ALA A 13 2.97 3.67 -13.64
N ARG A 14 2.06 2.74 -13.99
CA ARG A 14 0.63 3.08 -14.14
C ARG A 14 -0.02 3.39 -12.79
N THR A 15 0.25 2.58 -11.77
CA THR A 15 -0.26 2.81 -10.41
C THR A 15 0.21 4.16 -9.85
N ALA A 16 1.50 4.49 -9.98
CA ALA A 16 2.06 5.77 -9.54
C ALA A 16 1.45 6.98 -10.29
N ARG A 17 1.17 6.85 -11.60
CA ARG A 17 0.48 7.90 -12.38
C ARG A 17 -0.99 8.10 -11.99
N GLY A 18 -1.67 7.02 -11.58
CA GLY A 18 -3.05 7.08 -11.11
C GLY A 18 -3.21 7.53 -9.65
N SER A 19 -2.12 7.62 -8.88
CA SER A 19 -2.17 8.05 -7.49
C SER A 19 -2.24 9.57 -7.34
N LYS A 20 -2.91 10.01 -6.27
CA LYS A 20 -2.94 11.40 -5.83
C LYS A 20 -1.78 11.74 -4.88
N GLU A 21 -1.17 10.73 -4.29
CA GLU A 21 -0.08 10.85 -3.32
C GLU A 21 1.19 10.19 -3.88
N PRO A 22 2.40 10.59 -3.44
CA PRO A 22 3.62 9.88 -3.80
C PRO A 22 3.56 8.42 -3.35
N VAL A 23 4.01 7.50 -4.21
CA VAL A 23 4.06 6.07 -3.92
C VAL A 23 5.45 5.68 -3.45
N SER A 24 5.54 4.99 -2.32
CA SER A 24 6.76 4.38 -1.81
C SER A 24 6.84 2.88 -2.15
N LEU A 25 8.03 2.41 -2.55
CA LEU A 25 8.34 0.98 -2.62
C LEU A 25 9.03 0.58 -1.31
N LEU A 26 8.34 -0.22 -0.49
CA LEU A 26 8.81 -0.60 0.83
C LEU A 26 9.28 -2.05 0.83
N GLU A 27 10.58 -2.27 1.04
CA GLU A 27 11.22 -3.57 0.93
C GLU A 27 11.20 -4.39 2.22
N LEU A 28 11.13 -5.72 2.06
CA LEU A 28 11.30 -6.69 3.13
C LEU A 28 12.22 -7.83 2.67
N GLY A 29 13.52 -7.67 2.93
CA GLY A 29 14.57 -8.63 2.63
C GLY A 29 15.08 -8.60 1.20
N CYS A 30 14.80 -7.53 0.45
CA CYS A 30 15.10 -7.40 -0.98
C CYS A 30 15.57 -6.02 -1.43
N ALA A 31 16.07 -5.16 -0.52
CA ALA A 31 16.62 -3.82 -0.77
C ALA A 31 17.27 -3.62 -2.15
N ARG A 32 18.27 -4.43 -2.53
CA ARG A 32 18.92 -4.36 -3.86
C ARG A 32 17.95 -4.56 -5.05
N SER A 33 17.04 -5.53 -4.96
CA SER A 33 16.04 -5.78 -5.98
C SER A 33 15.00 -4.66 -6.02
N THR A 34 14.62 -4.11 -4.88
CA THR A 34 13.70 -2.96 -4.78
C THR A 34 14.33 -1.68 -5.31
N SER A 35 15.60 -1.41 -5.02
CA SER A 35 16.39 -0.31 -5.60
C SER A 35 16.39 -0.39 -7.12
N ALA A 36 16.70 -1.57 -7.65
CA ALA A 36 16.69 -1.82 -9.09
C ALA A 36 15.27 -1.67 -9.67
N LEU A 37 14.22 -2.11 -8.98
CA LEU A 37 12.83 -1.95 -9.43
C LEU A 37 12.40 -0.47 -9.41
N ALA A 38 12.79 0.28 -8.39
CA ALA A 38 12.52 1.71 -8.28
C ALA A 38 13.10 2.49 -9.47
N LEU A 39 14.34 2.18 -9.87
CA LEU A 39 14.99 2.81 -11.02
C LEU A 39 14.35 2.41 -12.36
N ASP A 40 13.90 1.17 -12.52
CA ASP A 40 13.11 0.77 -13.69
C ASP A 40 11.79 1.56 -13.76
N VAL A 41 11.06 1.67 -12.63
CA VAL A 41 9.80 2.43 -12.55
C VAL A 41 10.03 3.92 -12.82
N ALA A 42 11.07 4.50 -12.20
CA ALA A 42 11.46 5.90 -12.42
C ALA A 42 11.84 6.15 -13.89
N GLY A 43 12.56 5.23 -14.53
CA GLY A 43 12.87 5.29 -15.96
C GLY A 43 11.64 5.23 -16.88
N VAL A 44 10.61 4.46 -16.52
CA VAL A 44 9.33 4.47 -17.26
C VAL A 44 8.58 5.78 -17.07
N LEU A 45 8.61 6.36 -15.86
CA LEU A 45 7.95 7.63 -15.55
C LEU A 45 8.69 8.85 -16.11
N ALA A 46 10.02 8.77 -16.25
CA ALA A 46 10.91 9.80 -16.79
C ALA A 46 10.56 10.18 -18.24
N ALA A 47 10.02 9.23 -19.01
CA ALA A 47 9.55 9.48 -20.38
C ALA A 47 8.41 10.52 -20.48
N GLU A 48 7.78 10.90 -19.36
CA GLU A 48 6.75 11.94 -19.27
C GLU A 48 7.25 13.25 -18.62
N GLY A 49 8.49 13.29 -18.14
CA GLY A 49 9.08 14.43 -17.44
C GLY A 49 9.88 14.03 -16.19
N PRO A 50 10.55 14.99 -15.52
CA PRO A 50 11.50 14.70 -14.44
C PRO A 50 10.91 13.92 -13.26
N VAL A 51 11.69 12.97 -12.74
CA VAL A 51 11.31 12.12 -11.60
C VAL A 51 12.36 12.24 -10.50
N VAL A 52 11.91 12.39 -9.26
CA VAL A 52 12.78 12.27 -8.08
C VAL A 52 12.52 10.93 -7.38
N VAL A 53 13.58 10.18 -7.15
CA VAL A 53 13.58 8.99 -6.30
C VAL A 53 14.14 9.37 -4.94
N ILE A 54 13.38 9.11 -3.88
CA ILE A 54 13.77 9.38 -2.49
C ILE A 54 14.28 8.08 -1.87
N ASP A 55 15.56 8.04 -1.54
CA ASP A 55 16.27 6.88 -1.00
C ASP A 55 16.29 6.89 0.53
N GLY A 56 15.35 6.16 1.14
CA GLY A 56 15.30 5.86 2.57
C GLY A 56 15.67 4.40 2.88
N LEU A 57 16.48 3.75 2.04
CA LEU A 57 16.98 2.40 2.34
C LEU A 57 18.12 2.43 3.37
N PRO A 58 18.23 1.41 4.23
CA PRO A 58 19.38 1.23 5.10
C PRO A 58 20.57 0.70 4.29
N GLY A 59 21.35 1.61 3.69
CA GLY A 59 22.51 1.24 2.88
C GLY A 59 22.82 2.28 1.81
N SER A 60 23.38 1.81 0.69
CA SER A 60 23.74 2.63 -0.48
C SER A 60 23.35 1.97 -1.81
N GLU A 61 22.54 0.90 -1.77
CA GLU A 61 22.12 0.09 -2.92
C GLU A 61 21.48 0.91 -4.06
N LEU A 62 20.81 2.00 -3.71
CA LEU A 62 20.11 2.88 -4.64
C LEU A 62 20.96 4.13 -4.98
N SER A 63 21.57 4.79 -4.00
CA SER A 63 22.53 5.89 -4.22
C SER A 63 23.73 5.51 -5.11
N ASP A 64 24.29 4.31 -4.94
CA ASP A 64 25.49 3.85 -5.66
C ASP A 64 25.15 3.16 -6.99
N SER A 65 23.87 3.19 -7.40
CA SER A 65 23.43 2.54 -8.61
C SER A 65 23.98 3.24 -9.84
N ARG A 66 24.91 2.59 -10.54
CA ARG A 66 25.52 3.07 -11.81
C ARG A 66 24.54 3.17 -12.99
N ARG A 67 23.24 2.92 -12.77
CA ARG A 67 22.18 2.99 -13.78
C ARG A 67 21.09 3.97 -13.32
N ILE A 68 21.41 5.25 -13.36
CA ILE A 68 20.45 6.34 -13.21
C ILE A 68 20.01 6.78 -14.62
N PRO A 69 18.73 6.65 -15.00
CA PRO A 69 18.21 7.23 -16.25
C PRO A 69 18.31 8.76 -16.21
N GLY A 70 18.55 9.41 -17.35
CA GLY A 70 18.96 10.83 -17.41
C GLY A 70 18.06 11.83 -16.68
N ASP A 71 16.74 11.65 -16.75
CA ASP A 71 15.76 12.54 -16.10
C ASP A 71 15.33 12.07 -14.69
N VAL A 72 16.08 11.15 -14.09
CA VAL A 72 15.88 10.65 -12.73
C VAL A 72 16.91 11.26 -11.78
N THR A 73 16.45 11.97 -10.75
CA THR A 73 17.30 12.48 -9.66
C THR A 73 17.13 11.61 -8.42
N ILE A 74 18.21 11.19 -7.77
CA ILE A 74 18.16 10.47 -6.48
C ILE A 74 18.47 11.45 -5.34
N VAL A 75 17.64 11.42 -4.30
CA VAL A 75 17.74 12.28 -3.11
C VAL A 75 17.65 11.39 -1.87
N GLY A 76 18.52 11.60 -0.87
CA GLY A 76 18.44 10.82 0.38
C GLY A 76 17.20 11.15 1.21
N GLY A 77 16.73 10.19 2.00
CA GLY A 77 15.53 10.31 2.83
C GLY A 77 15.53 11.50 3.78
N GLU A 78 16.70 11.93 4.25
CA GLU A 78 16.87 13.14 5.08
C GLU A 78 16.43 14.43 4.39
N ARG A 79 16.46 14.45 3.05
CA ARG A 79 16.03 15.58 2.21
C ARG A 79 14.63 15.40 1.63
N ALA A 80 13.93 14.30 1.91
CA ALA A 80 12.60 13.99 1.37
C ALA A 80 11.61 15.17 1.48
N ALA A 81 11.54 15.79 2.66
CA ALA A 81 10.66 16.92 2.95
C ALA A 81 10.98 18.20 2.16
N THR A 82 12.19 18.31 1.58
CA THR A 82 12.60 19.46 0.75
C THR A 82 12.27 19.29 -0.73
N VAL A 83 11.87 18.08 -1.16
CA VAL A 83 11.55 17.81 -2.56
C VAL A 83 10.16 18.32 -2.90
N SER A 84 10.07 19.24 -3.88
CA SER A 84 8.81 19.83 -4.33
C SER A 84 7.73 18.79 -4.67
N HIS A 85 6.50 19.06 -4.20
CA HIS A 85 5.33 18.24 -4.50
C HIS A 85 4.87 18.33 -5.96
N GLN A 86 5.40 19.30 -6.73
CA GLN A 86 5.09 19.46 -8.15
C GLN A 86 5.89 18.49 -9.06
N VAL A 87 7.02 17.97 -8.57
CA VAL A 87 7.82 16.98 -9.29
C VAL A 87 7.30 15.58 -8.93
N ARG A 88 7.30 14.65 -9.90
CA ARG A 88 6.86 13.29 -9.65
C ARG A 88 7.87 12.59 -8.73
N ARG A 89 7.40 12.12 -7.58
CA ARG A 89 8.22 11.49 -6.54
C ARG A 89 7.90 10.00 -6.40
N ILE A 90 8.93 9.18 -6.23
CA ILE A 90 8.83 7.80 -5.74
C ILE A 90 9.73 7.65 -4.53
N GLY A 91 9.17 7.18 -3.41
CA GLY A 91 9.96 6.78 -2.25
C GLY A 91 10.47 5.36 -2.37
N VAL A 92 11.60 5.07 -1.74
CA VAL A 92 12.11 3.72 -1.54
C VAL A 92 12.56 3.60 -0.09
N GLY A 93 12.14 2.56 0.61
CA GLY A 93 12.46 2.40 2.03
C GLY A 93 12.37 0.96 2.48
N SER A 94 12.71 0.71 3.75
CA SER A 94 12.67 -0.62 4.35
C SER A 94 11.59 -0.74 5.41
N VAL A 95 11.00 -1.93 5.53
CA VAL A 95 10.17 -2.35 6.67
C VAL A 95 10.79 -3.55 7.39
N ALA A 96 12.12 -3.66 7.35
CA ALA A 96 12.90 -4.61 8.15
C ALA A 96 12.98 -4.20 9.63
N PRO A 97 13.40 -5.09 10.54
CA PRO A 97 13.65 -4.73 11.93
C PRO A 97 14.66 -3.59 12.05
N GLY A 98 14.30 -2.54 12.79
CA GLY A 98 15.10 -1.32 12.95
C GLY A 98 14.63 -0.11 12.13
N THR A 99 13.63 -0.26 11.25
CA THR A 99 13.02 0.85 10.50
C THR A 99 12.51 1.97 11.40
N ALA A 100 12.84 3.23 11.04
CA ALA A 100 12.22 4.44 11.57
C ALA A 100 10.82 4.64 10.97
N TRP A 101 9.81 3.99 11.56
CA TRP A 101 8.44 3.93 11.01
C TRP A 101 7.80 5.30 10.76
N THR A 102 8.13 6.30 11.57
CA THR A 102 7.65 7.69 11.44
C THR A 102 8.13 8.37 10.17
N ASP A 103 9.21 7.91 9.56
CA ASP A 103 9.87 8.60 8.46
C ASP A 103 9.34 8.10 7.10
N LEU A 104 8.67 6.95 7.09
CA LEU A 104 8.05 6.35 5.91
C LEU A 104 7.01 7.28 5.26
N GLN A 105 6.34 8.13 6.04
CA GLN A 105 5.37 9.11 5.52
C GLN A 105 6.02 10.14 4.56
N TYR A 106 7.31 10.42 4.72
CA TYR A 106 8.05 11.33 3.83
C TYR A 106 8.49 10.64 2.53
N LEU A 107 8.52 9.30 2.50
CA LEU A 107 8.77 8.52 1.28
C LEU A 107 7.51 8.43 0.41
N GLY A 108 6.33 8.35 1.00
CA GLY A 108 5.07 8.43 0.25
C GLY A 108 3.81 8.23 1.10
N GLY A 109 2.71 8.83 0.64
CA GLY A 109 1.38 8.68 1.24
C GLY A 109 0.68 7.37 0.88
N GLN A 110 1.27 6.54 0.02
CA GLN A 110 0.82 5.17 -0.29
C GLN A 110 2.03 4.25 -0.48
N ALA A 111 1.88 2.96 -0.17
CA ALA A 111 2.96 1.98 -0.26
C ALA A 111 2.66 0.81 -1.19
N VAL A 112 3.68 0.34 -1.90
CA VAL A 112 3.74 -1.01 -2.46
C VAL A 112 4.77 -1.79 -1.67
N LEU A 113 4.34 -2.89 -1.03
CA LEU A 113 5.26 -3.79 -0.34
C LEU A 113 5.99 -4.66 -1.37
N VAL A 114 7.31 -4.69 -1.29
CA VAL A 114 8.17 -5.56 -2.10
C VAL A 114 8.81 -6.56 -1.16
N VAL A 115 8.47 -7.85 -1.28
CA VAL A 115 8.80 -8.87 -0.27
C VAL A 115 9.60 -9.99 -0.94
N ARG A 116 10.72 -10.40 -0.33
CA ARG A 116 11.44 -11.62 -0.74
C ARG A 116 10.65 -12.86 -0.29
N ALA A 117 10.46 -13.84 -1.16
CA ALA A 117 9.84 -15.11 -0.78
C ALA A 117 10.64 -15.80 0.35
N GLY A 118 9.93 -16.30 1.37
CA GLY A 118 10.56 -16.86 2.57
C GLY A 118 11.17 -15.83 3.53
N HIS A 119 10.97 -14.52 3.32
CA HIS A 119 11.45 -13.47 4.21
C HIS A 119 10.30 -12.81 5.00
N GLY A 120 10.57 -12.50 6.27
CA GLY A 120 9.57 -12.05 7.23
C GLY A 120 8.73 -13.20 7.78
N SER A 121 8.65 -13.32 9.10
CA SER A 121 7.70 -14.24 9.74
C SER A 121 6.27 -13.69 9.63
N ALA A 122 5.25 -14.54 9.79
CA ALA A 122 3.86 -14.07 9.86
C ALA A 122 3.64 -13.03 10.98
N ALA A 123 4.33 -13.17 12.11
CA ALA A 123 4.34 -12.18 13.18
C ALA A 123 4.98 -10.85 12.75
N TRP A 124 6.10 -10.89 11.99
CA TRP A 124 6.69 -9.67 11.45
C TRP A 124 5.80 -8.99 10.42
N LEU A 125 5.20 -9.74 9.49
CA LEU A 125 4.24 -9.21 8.51
C LEU A 125 3.03 -8.58 9.18
N HIS A 126 2.56 -9.14 10.30
CA HIS A 126 1.52 -8.51 11.13
C HIS A 126 1.99 -7.18 11.74
N THR A 127 3.22 -7.11 12.27
CA THR A 127 3.82 -5.85 12.73
C THR A 127 3.91 -4.81 11.61
N VAL A 128 4.40 -5.19 10.42
CA VAL A 128 4.46 -4.30 9.24
C VAL A 128 3.06 -3.74 8.91
N ALA A 129 2.06 -4.61 8.80
CA ALA A 129 0.69 -4.20 8.50
C ALA A 129 0.11 -3.28 9.58
N ARG A 130 0.39 -3.56 10.86
CA ARG A 130 -0.04 -2.73 11.99
C ARG A 130 0.60 -1.35 11.96
N GLN A 131 1.93 -1.28 11.78
CA GLN A 131 2.67 -0.02 11.75
C GLN A 131 2.23 0.86 10.58
N LEU A 132 2.07 0.30 9.38
CA LEU A 132 1.58 1.06 8.22
C LEU A 132 0.15 1.57 8.41
N ALA A 133 -0.72 0.79 9.08
CA ALA A 133 -2.06 1.25 9.45
C ALA A 133 -2.03 2.40 10.47
N ASP A 134 -1.18 2.31 11.49
CA ASP A 134 -1.01 3.36 12.52
C ASP A 134 -0.41 4.66 11.93
N GLN A 135 0.51 4.54 10.96
CA GLN A 135 1.03 5.69 10.16
C GLN A 135 0.05 6.16 9.06
N ARG A 136 -1.10 5.49 8.88
CA ARG A 136 -2.08 5.74 7.80
C ARG A 136 -1.51 5.67 6.38
N ILE A 137 -0.52 4.81 6.15
CA ILE A 137 0.06 4.54 4.82
C ILE A 137 -0.65 3.31 4.21
N PRO A 138 -1.66 3.46 3.34
CA PRO A 138 -2.33 2.34 2.71
C PRO A 138 -1.39 1.56 1.79
N VAL A 139 -1.40 0.23 1.93
CA VAL A 139 -0.72 -0.68 0.99
C VAL A 139 -1.63 -0.86 -0.23
N ILE A 140 -1.24 -0.27 -1.35
CA ILE A 140 -1.98 -0.33 -2.62
C ILE A 140 -1.55 -1.51 -3.51
N GLY A 141 -0.44 -2.16 -3.17
CA GLY A 141 0.07 -3.31 -3.92
C GLY A 141 1.06 -4.16 -3.10
N VAL A 142 1.15 -5.45 -3.42
CA VAL A 142 2.23 -6.33 -2.95
C VAL A 142 2.92 -6.99 -4.13
N VAL A 143 4.25 -7.03 -4.10
CA VAL A 143 5.14 -7.61 -5.11
C VAL A 143 6.01 -8.68 -4.45
N LEU A 144 5.93 -9.91 -4.95
CA LEU A 144 6.78 -11.02 -4.50
C LEU A 144 8.05 -11.11 -5.36
N ILE A 145 9.22 -11.12 -4.72
CA ILE A 145 10.54 -11.23 -5.36
C ILE A 145 11.16 -12.59 -5.03
N ASP A 146 11.79 -13.18 -6.04
CA ASP A 146 12.40 -14.51 -6.01
C ASP A 146 11.44 -15.62 -5.49
N PRO A 147 10.21 -15.73 -6.02
CA PRO A 147 9.29 -16.82 -5.68
C PRO A 147 9.89 -18.19 -6.02
N ASP A 148 9.43 -19.25 -5.34
CA ASP A 148 9.80 -20.63 -5.69
C ASP A 148 9.42 -20.88 -7.17
N PRO A 149 10.34 -21.28 -8.05
CA PRO A 149 10.02 -21.57 -9.46
C PRO A 149 9.04 -22.73 -9.66
N ARG A 150 8.72 -23.49 -8.61
CA ARG A 150 7.67 -24.52 -8.59
C ARG A 150 6.29 -23.94 -8.26
N ASP A 151 6.23 -22.78 -7.61
CA ASP A 151 5.00 -22.04 -7.39
C ASP A 151 4.53 -21.46 -8.73
N ARG A 152 3.33 -21.88 -9.15
CA ARG A 152 2.68 -21.37 -10.37
C ARG A 152 1.75 -20.20 -10.11
N THR A 153 1.63 -19.76 -8.86
CA THR A 153 1.05 -18.46 -8.55
C THR A 153 1.89 -17.43 -9.29
N ASP A 154 1.28 -16.74 -10.24
CA ASP A 154 1.99 -15.71 -10.98
C ASP A 154 2.46 -14.63 -9.99
N GLY A 155 3.57 -13.96 -10.32
CA GLY A 155 4.07 -12.82 -9.54
C GLY A 155 3.19 -11.59 -9.73
N THR A 156 1.87 -11.76 -9.56
CA THR A 156 0.86 -10.74 -9.69
C THR A 156 1.05 -9.69 -8.62
N LEU A 157 0.98 -8.44 -9.07
CA LEU A 157 0.76 -7.31 -8.18
C LEU A 157 -0.61 -7.53 -7.52
N TRP A 158 -0.63 -7.88 -6.24
CA TRP A 158 -1.89 -8.01 -5.50
C TRP A 158 -2.45 -6.60 -5.30
N ASP A 159 -3.40 -6.20 -6.12
CA ASP A 159 -4.00 -4.87 -6.09
C ASP A 159 -4.99 -4.75 -4.93
N GLY A 160 -4.56 -4.01 -3.89
CA GLY A 160 -5.20 -3.98 -2.57
C GLY A 160 -6.61 -3.36 -2.51
N LEU A 161 -7.24 -3.04 -3.64
CA LEU A 161 -8.50 -2.30 -3.67
C LEU A 161 -9.73 -3.15 -3.32
N HIS A 162 -9.71 -4.47 -3.58
CA HIS A 162 -10.89 -5.33 -3.40
C HIS A 162 -10.83 -6.30 -2.20
N THR A 163 -9.65 -6.73 -1.75
CA THR A 163 -9.54 -7.82 -0.75
C THR A 163 -9.39 -7.31 0.70
N ALA A 164 -8.90 -6.08 0.91
CA ALA A 164 -8.66 -5.53 2.24
C ALA A 164 -9.90 -4.90 2.93
N LEU A 165 -11.03 -4.78 2.23
CA LEU A 165 -12.27 -4.14 2.73
C LEU A 165 -13.14 -5.05 3.64
N ARG A 166 -12.51 -5.93 4.43
CA ARG A 166 -13.17 -6.74 5.47
C ARG A 166 -12.60 -6.43 6.87
N GLY A 167 -12.40 -5.14 7.15
CA GLY A 167 -12.21 -4.58 8.49
C GLY A 167 -13.15 -3.39 8.70
N PRO A 168 -13.87 -3.27 9.83
CA PRO A 168 -14.95 -2.30 9.98
C PRO A 168 -14.42 -0.90 10.30
N HIS A 169 -13.91 -0.18 9.30
CA HIS A 169 -13.77 1.26 9.42
C HIS A 169 -15.12 1.95 9.26
N GLU A 170 -15.47 2.66 10.33
CA GLU A 170 -16.64 3.51 10.51
C GLU A 170 -17.12 4.21 9.23
N ARG A 171 -18.41 4.04 8.96
CA ARG A 171 -19.11 4.71 7.88
C ARG A 171 -19.30 6.18 8.25
N LEU A 172 -18.32 7.03 7.90
CA LEU A 172 -18.39 8.49 8.07
C LEU A 172 -19.77 9.03 7.63
N PRO A 173 -20.46 9.82 8.47
CA PRO A 173 -21.85 10.19 8.22
C PRO A 173 -21.93 11.18 7.06
N ARG A 174 -22.46 10.72 5.93
CA ARG A 174 -22.73 11.56 4.76
C ARG A 174 -23.93 12.46 5.03
N GLN A 175 -23.67 13.67 5.51
CA GLN A 175 -24.70 14.70 5.68
C GLN A 175 -25.15 15.27 4.32
N ASN A 176 -26.39 15.75 4.30
CA ASN A 176 -27.11 16.45 3.22
C ASN A 176 -27.50 15.58 2.00
N GLY A 177 -28.75 15.59 1.52
CA GLY A 177 -29.96 16.24 2.06
C GLY A 177 -31.08 16.35 1.01
N THR A 178 -32.34 16.35 1.47
CA THR A 178 -33.60 16.55 0.70
C THR A 178 -34.04 15.43 -0.28
N GLY A 179 -35.28 14.94 -0.15
CA GLY A 179 -35.79 13.81 -0.97
C GLY A 179 -37.18 13.22 -0.65
N GLN A 180 -38.09 13.98 -0.03
CA GLN A 180 -39.52 13.68 0.22
C GLN A 180 -39.93 12.51 1.16
N PRO A 181 -41.09 12.63 1.86
CA PRO A 181 -41.60 11.63 2.80
C PRO A 181 -42.63 10.67 2.17
N ARG A 182 -42.64 9.40 2.60
CA ARG A 182 -43.68 8.43 2.23
C ARG A 182 -44.33 7.79 3.46
N THR A 183 -45.47 8.38 3.83
CA THR A 183 -46.67 7.79 4.45
C THR A 183 -46.55 6.72 5.54
N GLU A 184 -47.13 7.04 6.70
CA GLU A 184 -47.93 6.17 7.59
C GLU A 184 -48.67 5.04 6.83
N ARG A 185 -49.03 3.86 7.38
CA ARG A 185 -49.15 3.26 8.74
C ARG A 185 -49.52 1.75 8.53
N PRO A 186 -49.88 0.92 9.55
CA PRO A 186 -49.56 0.94 10.98
C PRO A 186 -49.01 -0.43 11.48
N SER A 187 -48.51 -0.46 12.72
CA SER A 187 -48.16 -1.70 13.44
C SER A 187 -49.40 -2.49 13.87
N VAL A 188 -49.33 -3.83 13.82
CA VAL A 188 -50.39 -4.73 14.30
C VAL A 188 -50.07 -5.14 15.76
N PRO A 189 -51.03 -5.12 16.71
CA PRO A 189 -50.72 -5.11 18.14
C PRO A 189 -50.55 -6.51 18.78
N ALA A 190 -49.88 -6.55 19.93
CA ALA A 190 -49.74 -7.74 20.75
C ALA A 190 -51.06 -8.16 21.43
N ALA A 191 -51.38 -9.46 21.37
CA ALA A 191 -52.46 -10.07 22.14
C ALA A 191 -51.98 -10.47 23.54
N ARG A 192 -52.87 -10.34 24.54
CA ARG A 192 -52.56 -10.53 25.97
C ARG A 192 -52.77 -11.97 26.45
N VAL A 193 -52.06 -12.30 27.53
CA VAL A 193 -52.19 -13.53 28.35
C VAL A 193 -53.40 -13.46 29.29
N PRO A 194 -54.03 -14.61 29.61
CA PRO A 194 -54.35 -14.99 31.00
C PRO A 194 -53.90 -16.46 31.27
N TYR A 195 -53.10 -16.75 32.30
CA TYR A 195 -53.42 -16.95 33.73
C TYR A 195 -54.27 -18.20 34.05
N SER A 196 -53.91 -18.88 35.14
CA SER A 196 -54.35 -20.21 35.63
C SER A 196 -53.80 -21.44 34.86
N ASP A 197 -53.41 -22.56 35.50
CA ASP A 197 -53.14 -22.78 36.94
C ASP A 197 -52.25 -24.01 37.27
N GLN A 198 -52.01 -24.26 38.57
CA GLN A 198 -51.37 -25.47 39.12
C GLN A 198 -52.34 -26.67 39.19
N GLU A 199 -51.87 -27.90 38.94
CA GLU A 199 -52.17 -29.04 39.83
C GLU A 199 -51.20 -30.23 39.65
N ALA A 200 -51.12 -31.09 40.67
CA ALA A 200 -50.14 -32.17 40.77
C ALA A 200 -50.70 -33.55 40.43
N ARG A 201 -49.84 -34.45 39.94
CA ARG A 201 -49.75 -35.86 40.36
C ARG A 201 -48.45 -36.51 39.88
#